data_AF-A0A1G9A8I1-F1
#
_entry.id   AF-A0A1G9A8I1-F1
#
_cell.length_a   1.000
_cell.length_b   1.000
_cell.length_c   1.000
_cell.angle_alpha   90.00
_cell.angle_beta   90.00
_cell.angle_gamma   90.00
#
_symmetry.space_group_name_H-M   'P 1'
#
loop_
_entity.id
_entity.type
_entity.pdbx_description
1 polymer ?
#
loop_
_entity_poly.entity_id
_entity_poly.type
_entity_poly.pdbx_seq_one_letter_code
_entity_poly.pdbx_strand_id
1 'polypeptide(L)'
;MSYDFLHKEKLETRDEVNNWVQNYIEFKGCTINDDLTVDVDGDVTINYKHIGKIPIQFGKVSGDFYIKGNDLTSLKGCPSEVGGNFNCSYNQLTSLEHCPKRVGGHFDCMNNHLKSLDHIPESIGDGYKFLVVLNNVDLNDPIEKHMLQNFKDNKYYEVDPLELLQYVKSEKMYERLQSNIPSHNESVQQKRKMKL
;
A
#
# COMPACT_ATOMS: atom_id res chain seq x y z
N MET A 1 26.30 25.40 4.35
CA MET A 1 26.37 24.10 5.07
C MET A 1 25.48 23.14 4.30
N SER A 2 26.06 22.08 3.72
CA SER A 2 25.32 21.15 2.86
C SER A 2 24.30 20.36 3.69
N TYR A 3 23.03 20.46 3.29
CA TYR A 3 21.88 19.81 3.90
C TYR A 3 21.89 18.29 3.64
N ASP A 4 22.74 17.56 4.35
CA ASP A 4 22.81 16.10 4.22
C ASP A 4 22.04 15.38 5.34
N PHE A 5 20.81 15.84 5.60
CA PHE A 5 19.89 15.19 6.54
C PHE A 5 19.20 13.96 5.95
N LEU A 6 19.42 13.69 4.66
CA LEU A 6 18.85 12.56 3.92
C LEU A 6 19.48 11.21 4.28
N HIS A 7 20.67 11.22 4.89
CA HIS A 7 21.45 10.01 5.12
C HIS A 7 21.62 9.60 6.60
N LYS A 8 21.21 10.46 7.55
CA LYS A 8 21.20 10.09 8.98
C LYS A 8 20.24 8.93 9.24
N GLU A 9 20.65 7.99 10.11
CA GLU A 9 19.79 6.87 10.53
C GLU A 9 18.57 7.31 11.32
N LYS A 10 18.73 8.33 12.16
CA LYS A 10 17.68 8.88 13.03
C LYS A 10 18.05 10.31 13.40
N LEU A 11 17.05 11.17 13.54
CA LEU A 11 17.20 12.50 14.14
C LEU A 11 16.84 12.42 15.63
N GLU A 12 17.66 13.05 16.47
CA GLU A 12 17.61 12.87 17.94
C GLU A 12 17.31 14.18 18.68
N THR A 13 17.25 15.30 17.96
CA THR A 13 16.95 16.60 18.55
C THR A 13 15.76 17.26 17.88
N ARG A 14 15.05 18.09 18.64
CA ARG A 14 13.91 18.86 18.15
C ARG A 14 14.29 19.78 16.98
N ASP A 15 15.49 20.35 17.03
CA ASP A 15 16.00 21.23 15.98
C ASP A 15 16.29 20.46 14.68
N GLU A 16 16.86 19.26 14.77
CA GLU A 16 17.07 18.40 13.60
C GLU A 16 15.74 17.96 12.98
N VAL A 17 14.79 17.52 13.80
CA VAL A 17 13.43 17.13 13.35
C VAL A 17 12.75 18.32 12.70
N ASN A 18 12.78 19.50 13.32
CA ASN A 18 12.19 20.71 12.78
C ASN A 18 12.84 21.10 11.44
N ASN A 19 14.17 21.07 11.36
CA ASN A 19 14.88 21.36 10.11
C ASN A 19 14.48 20.37 9.01
N TRP A 20 14.38 19.07 9.32
CA TRP A 20 13.94 18.09 8.34
C TRP A 20 12.50 18.37 7.89
N VAL A 21 11.58 18.58 8.83
CA VAL A 21 10.16 18.89 8.54
C VAL A 21 10.04 20.11 7.62
N GLN A 22 10.75 21.21 7.91
CA GLN A 22 10.69 22.43 7.10
C GLN A 22 11.25 22.26 5.66
N ASN A 23 12.07 21.23 5.40
CA ASN A 23 12.61 20.97 4.06
C ASN A 23 11.76 20.02 3.22
N TYR A 24 10.96 19.16 3.86
CA TYR A 24 10.25 18.08 3.17
C TYR A 24 8.73 18.13 3.30
N ILE A 25 8.20 18.89 4.26
CA ILE A 25 6.76 19.05 4.48
C ILE A 25 6.39 20.50 4.16
N GLU A 26 5.62 20.70 3.09
CA GLU A 26 5.24 22.03 2.60
C GLU A 26 4.23 22.75 3.52
N PHE A 27 3.54 22.01 4.39
CA PHE A 27 2.48 22.52 5.26
C PHE A 27 2.95 22.79 6.70
N LYS A 28 2.47 23.89 7.30
CA LYS A 28 2.90 24.36 8.64
C LYS A 28 2.10 23.79 9.82
N GLY A 29 1.05 23.03 9.56
CA GLY A 29 0.22 22.41 10.61
C GLY A 29 0.86 21.15 11.18
N CYS A 30 2.05 21.23 11.78
CA CYS A 30 2.67 20.08 12.42
C CYS A 30 3.02 20.37 13.89
N THR A 31 2.89 19.36 14.74
CA THR A 31 3.30 19.39 16.14
C THR A 31 4.43 18.39 16.34
N ILE A 32 5.57 18.85 16.85
CA ILE A 32 6.65 17.97 17.31
C ILE A 32 6.40 17.69 18.79
N ASN A 33 6.17 16.44 19.16
CA ASN A 33 5.92 16.02 20.53
C ASN A 33 7.22 15.93 21.35
N ASP A 34 7.11 15.72 22.66
CA ASP A 34 8.26 15.61 23.56
C ASP A 34 9.13 14.38 23.26
N ASP A 35 8.53 13.33 22.72
CA ASP A 35 9.21 12.10 22.26
C ASP A 35 9.76 12.22 20.83
N LEU A 36 9.73 13.43 20.25
CA LEU A 36 10.13 13.76 18.88
C LEU A 36 9.26 13.15 17.78
N THR A 37 8.11 12.56 18.12
CA THR A 37 7.12 12.20 17.09
C THR A 37 6.53 13.45 16.46
N VAL A 38 6.18 13.35 15.19
CA VAL A 38 5.62 14.46 14.41
C VAL A 38 4.18 14.16 14.05
N ASP A 39 3.25 14.88 14.66
CA ASP A 39 1.84 14.89 14.27
C ASP A 39 1.60 15.95 13.20
N VAL A 40 0.85 15.61 12.15
CA VAL A 40 0.54 16.50 11.04
C VAL A 40 -0.98 16.65 10.90
N ASP A 41 -1.43 17.89 10.98
CA ASP A 41 -2.78 18.28 10.60
C ASP A 41 -2.79 18.66 9.11
N GLY A 42 -3.09 17.69 8.25
CA GLY A 42 -3.06 17.81 6.80
C GLY A 42 -2.31 16.67 6.13
N ASP A 43 -1.92 16.90 4.88
CA ASP A 43 -1.29 15.90 4.03
C ASP A 43 0.23 15.91 4.16
N VAL A 44 0.85 14.75 3.98
CA VAL A 44 2.30 14.57 3.85
C VAL A 44 2.60 13.98 2.48
N THR A 45 3.39 14.68 1.67
CA THR A 45 3.80 14.22 0.34
C THR A 45 5.32 14.21 0.21
N ILE A 46 5.91 13.02 0.17
CA ILE A 46 7.35 12.77 0.03
C ILE A 46 7.58 11.81 -1.15
N ASN A 47 6.84 11.98 -2.24
CA ASN A 47 6.94 11.12 -3.42
C ASN A 47 8.20 11.44 -4.24
N TYR A 48 8.80 10.41 -4.86
CA TYR A 48 9.88 10.56 -5.85
C TYR A 48 11.09 11.37 -5.37
N LYS A 49 11.47 11.19 -4.10
CA LYS A 49 12.61 11.87 -3.48
C LYS A 49 13.88 11.02 -3.42
N HIS A 50 13.82 9.76 -3.89
CA HIS A 50 14.92 8.79 -3.83
C HIS A 50 15.43 8.58 -2.40
N ILE A 51 14.52 8.61 -1.42
CA ILE A 51 14.87 8.37 -0.02
C ILE A 51 14.88 6.87 0.28
N GLY A 52 15.92 6.41 0.98
CA GLY A 52 16.01 5.03 1.45
C GLY A 52 15.37 4.79 2.83
N LYS A 53 15.09 5.86 3.57
CA LYS A 53 14.52 5.82 4.93
C LYS A 53 13.87 7.16 5.31
N ILE A 54 12.91 7.10 6.24
CA ILE A 54 12.36 8.27 6.93
C ILE A 54 13.15 8.43 8.25
N PRO A 55 13.91 9.52 8.45
CA PRO A 55 14.81 9.66 9.60
C PRO A 55 14.11 10.21 10.87
N ILE A 56 12.81 10.49 10.77
CA ILE A 56 11.94 10.91 11.88
C ILE A 56 10.85 9.87 12.12
N GLN A 57 10.10 10.02 13.21
CA GLN A 57 8.90 9.23 13.46
C GLN A 57 7.65 10.10 13.33
N PHE A 58 6.79 9.81 12.36
CA PHE A 58 5.46 10.39 12.32
C PHE A 58 4.57 9.76 13.40
N GLY A 59 3.75 10.56 14.06
CA GLY A 59 2.75 10.10 15.02
C GLY A 59 1.43 9.82 14.32
N LYS A 60 0.61 10.86 14.18
CA LYS A 60 -0.67 10.88 13.47
C LYS A 60 -0.66 11.86 12.31
N VAL A 61 -1.37 11.51 11.24
CA VAL A 61 -1.55 12.37 10.07
C VAL A 61 -3.05 12.45 9.79
N SER A 62 -3.65 13.65 9.85
CA SER A 62 -5.10 13.80 9.65
C SER A 62 -5.52 13.67 8.18
N GLY A 63 -4.63 13.98 7.25
CA GLY A 63 -4.85 13.89 5.81
C GLY A 63 -4.24 12.64 5.16
N ASP A 64 -3.84 12.80 3.90
CA ASP A 64 -3.17 11.78 3.10
C ASP A 64 -1.68 11.65 3.45
N PHE A 65 -1.13 10.45 3.31
CA PHE A 65 0.29 10.17 3.49
C PHE A 65 0.86 9.45 2.28
N TYR A 66 1.61 10.18 1.46
CA TYR A 66 2.17 9.72 0.20
C TYR A 66 3.69 9.67 0.24
N ILE A 67 4.24 8.46 0.14
CA ILE A 67 5.68 8.15 0.11
C ILE A 67 6.05 7.26 -1.08
N LYS A 68 5.28 7.39 -2.17
CA LYS A 68 5.39 6.61 -3.40
C LYS A 68 6.68 6.89 -4.17
N GLY A 69 7.24 5.85 -4.79
CA GLY A 69 8.32 6.02 -5.76
C GLY A 69 9.65 6.40 -5.12
N ASN A 70 9.97 5.79 -3.98
CA ASN A 70 11.24 5.98 -3.28
C ASN A 70 12.01 4.65 -3.21
N ASP A 71 13.13 4.65 -2.51
CA ASP A 71 14.01 3.50 -2.34
C ASP A 71 13.84 2.88 -0.94
N LEU A 72 12.66 3.02 -0.33
CA LEU A 72 12.40 2.56 1.03
C LEU A 72 12.45 1.03 1.10
N THR A 73 13.21 0.52 2.06
CA THR A 73 13.27 -0.92 2.40
C THR A 73 12.45 -1.27 3.65
N SER A 74 12.01 -0.26 4.41
CA SER A 74 11.09 -0.39 5.55
C SER A 74 10.16 0.82 5.64
N LEU A 75 9.02 0.65 6.30
CA LEU A 75 8.11 1.75 6.65
C LEU A 75 8.44 2.38 8.02
N LYS A 76 9.62 2.10 8.59
CA LYS A 76 10.04 2.73 9.84
C LYS A 76 10.00 4.26 9.68
N GLY A 77 9.42 4.92 10.67
CA GLY A 77 9.17 6.35 10.64
C GLY A 77 7.79 6.75 10.10
N CYS A 78 7.05 5.85 9.44
CA CYS A 78 5.67 6.11 9.00
C CYS A 78 4.71 6.32 10.18
N PRO A 79 3.58 7.03 9.97
CA PRO A 79 2.61 7.30 11.02
C PRO A 79 1.91 6.03 11.50
N SER A 80 1.46 6.07 12.76
CA SER A 80 0.63 5.01 13.35
C SER A 80 -0.83 5.06 12.89
N GLU A 81 -1.31 6.24 12.49
CA GLU A 81 -2.68 6.52 12.05
C GLU A 81 -2.67 7.57 10.94
N VAL A 82 -3.45 7.32 9.88
CA VAL A 82 -3.64 8.20 8.72
C VAL A 82 -5.14 8.40 8.52
N GLY A 83 -5.62 9.65 8.55
CA GLY A 83 -7.04 9.95 8.37
C GLY A 83 -7.49 9.81 6.90
N GLY A 84 -6.59 10.06 5.95
CA GLY A 84 -6.82 9.89 4.52
C GLY A 84 -6.25 8.58 3.96
N ASN A 85 -5.70 8.66 2.76
CA ASN A 85 -5.07 7.57 2.02
C ASN A 85 -3.61 7.39 2.45
N PHE A 86 -3.14 6.15 2.48
CA PHE A 86 -1.73 5.82 2.65
C PHE A 86 -1.20 5.16 1.37
N ASN A 87 -0.24 5.80 0.71
CA ASN A 87 0.39 5.26 -0.50
C ASN A 87 1.91 5.09 -0.30
N CYS A 88 2.33 3.83 -0.21
CA CYS A 88 3.74 3.41 -0.19
C CYS A 88 4.15 2.59 -1.42
N SER A 89 3.41 2.75 -2.52
CA SER A 89 3.69 2.03 -3.76
C SER A 89 5.04 2.39 -4.38
N TYR A 90 5.57 1.50 -5.22
CA TYR A 90 6.84 1.69 -5.94
C TYR A 90 8.00 1.97 -4.96
N ASN A 91 8.20 1.06 -4.02
CA ASN A 91 9.34 1.04 -3.09
C ASN A 91 10.00 -0.35 -3.13
N GLN A 92 10.94 -0.61 -2.22
CA GLN A 92 11.68 -1.87 -2.13
C GLN A 92 11.28 -2.66 -0.86
N LEU A 93 10.03 -2.52 -0.40
CA LEU A 93 9.57 -3.11 0.85
C LEU A 93 9.46 -4.63 0.73
N THR A 94 9.94 -5.35 1.75
CA THR A 94 9.79 -6.81 1.84
C THR A 94 8.76 -7.26 2.87
N SER A 95 8.34 -6.34 3.75
CA SER A 95 7.26 -6.49 4.73
C SER A 95 6.49 -5.17 4.87
N LEU A 96 5.29 -5.24 5.46
CA LEU A 96 4.51 -4.06 5.86
C LEU A 96 4.69 -3.73 7.35
N GLU A 97 5.77 -4.23 7.96
CA GLU A 97 6.12 -3.85 9.32
C GLU A 97 6.26 -2.33 9.42
N HIS A 98 5.72 -1.76 10.49
CA HIS A 98 5.62 -0.30 10.71
C HIS A 98 4.67 0.47 9.78
N CYS A 99 3.83 -0.21 8.98
CA CYS A 99 2.74 0.50 8.32
C CYS A 99 1.71 1.03 9.35
N PRO A 100 0.87 2.02 8.98
CA PRO A 100 -0.17 2.52 9.86
C PRO A 100 -1.11 1.42 10.33
N LYS A 101 -1.52 1.46 11.60
CA LYS A 101 -2.54 0.54 12.13
C LYS A 101 -3.93 0.89 11.63
N ARG A 102 -4.17 2.18 11.34
CA ARG A 102 -5.46 2.70 10.84
C ARG A 102 -5.20 3.64 9.67
N VAL A 103 -5.93 3.41 8.58
CA VAL A 103 -5.99 4.28 7.41
C VAL A 103 -7.45 4.60 7.11
N GLY A 104 -7.85 5.87 7.11
CA GLY A 104 -9.25 6.26 6.90
C GLY A 104 -9.71 6.20 5.44
N GLY A 105 -8.76 6.16 4.50
CA GLY A 105 -8.99 6.01 3.06
C GLY A 105 -8.44 4.69 2.49
N HIS A 106 -7.74 4.77 1.35
CA HIS A 106 -7.12 3.65 0.66
C HIS A 106 -5.73 3.31 1.19
N PHE A 107 -5.35 2.04 1.13
CA PHE A 107 -3.98 1.60 1.40
C PHE A 107 -3.38 1.00 0.11
N ASP A 108 -2.39 1.67 -0.45
CA ASP A 108 -1.71 1.23 -1.67
C ASP A 108 -0.25 0.90 -1.39
N CYS A 109 0.10 -0.38 -1.54
CA CYS A 109 1.47 -0.88 -1.43
C CYS A 109 1.93 -1.62 -2.70
N MET A 110 1.35 -1.30 -3.86
CA MET A 110 1.74 -1.92 -5.13
C MET A 110 3.21 -1.69 -5.48
N ASN A 111 3.76 -2.56 -6.32
CA ASN A 111 5.14 -2.56 -6.79
C ASN A 111 6.16 -2.49 -5.64
N ASN A 112 6.04 -3.42 -4.71
CA ASN A 112 7.02 -3.76 -3.69
C ASN A 112 7.45 -5.23 -3.83
N HIS A 113 8.28 -5.71 -2.91
CA HIS A 113 8.78 -7.09 -2.86
C HIS A 113 8.21 -7.86 -1.65
N LEU A 114 6.93 -7.62 -1.31
CA LEU A 114 6.32 -8.17 -0.10
C LEU A 114 6.19 -9.69 -0.20
N LYS A 115 6.63 -10.39 0.85
CA LYS A 115 6.55 -11.86 0.94
C LYS A 115 5.24 -12.37 1.52
N SER A 116 4.57 -11.53 2.31
CA SER A 116 3.26 -11.77 2.91
C SER A 116 2.53 -10.45 3.12
N LEU A 117 1.26 -10.52 3.49
CA LEU A 117 0.48 -9.37 3.97
C LEU A 117 0.39 -9.35 5.51
N ASP A 118 1.40 -9.90 6.18
CA ASP A 118 1.53 -9.69 7.62
C ASP A 118 1.69 -8.19 7.89
N HIS A 119 1.17 -7.74 9.03
CA HIS A 119 1.23 -6.34 9.48
C HIS A 119 0.44 -5.33 8.64
N ILE A 120 -0.41 -5.74 7.69
CA ILE A 120 -1.41 -4.84 7.09
C ILE A 120 -2.19 -4.08 8.19
N PRO A 121 -2.72 -2.88 7.89
CA PRO A 121 -3.49 -2.12 8.86
C PRO A 121 -4.59 -2.97 9.50
N GLU A 122 -4.93 -2.68 10.75
CA GLU A 122 -6.07 -3.29 11.45
C GLU A 122 -7.41 -2.75 10.90
N SER A 123 -7.39 -1.53 10.33
CA SER A 123 -8.56 -0.86 9.76
C SER A 123 -8.17 -0.02 8.54
N ILE A 124 -8.94 -0.16 7.45
CA ILE A 124 -8.84 0.65 6.22
C ILE A 124 -10.25 1.13 5.85
N GLY A 125 -10.44 2.44 5.68
CA GLY A 125 -11.65 3.04 5.13
C GLY A 125 -12.79 3.29 6.14
N ASP A 126 -13.61 4.32 5.86
CA ASP A 126 -14.95 4.54 6.42
C ASP A 126 -16.11 4.39 5.38
N GLY A 127 -15.84 3.94 4.15
CA GLY A 127 -16.91 3.76 3.14
C GLY A 127 -16.58 3.01 1.85
N TYR A 128 -15.39 3.20 1.26
CA TYR A 128 -14.92 2.43 0.08
C TYR A 128 -13.49 1.94 0.33
N LYS A 129 -13.37 0.64 0.57
CA LYS A 129 -12.16 -0.02 1.08
C LYS A 129 -11.37 -0.59 -0.09
N PHE A 130 -10.16 -0.08 -0.32
CA PHE A 130 -9.26 -0.68 -1.29
C PHE A 130 -7.88 -0.86 -0.67
N LEU A 131 -7.48 -2.12 -0.55
CA LEU A 131 -6.11 -2.54 -0.36
C LEU A 131 -5.58 -2.91 -1.74
N VAL A 132 -4.64 -2.13 -2.27
CA VAL A 132 -4.04 -2.38 -3.58
C VAL A 132 -2.69 -3.05 -3.40
N VAL A 133 -2.60 -4.31 -3.85
CA VAL A 133 -1.38 -5.13 -3.78
C VAL A 133 -1.09 -5.68 -5.17
N LEU A 134 0.01 -5.22 -5.76
CA LEU A 134 0.60 -5.83 -6.96
C LEU A 134 2.11 -5.89 -6.76
N ASN A 135 2.65 -6.96 -6.17
CA ASN A 135 4.09 -7.06 -5.97
C ASN A 135 4.84 -7.25 -7.29
N ASN A 136 6.08 -6.79 -7.34
CA ASN A 136 6.98 -7.10 -8.43
C ASN A 136 7.50 -8.53 -8.22
N VAL A 137 6.77 -9.50 -8.80
CA VAL A 137 7.02 -10.94 -8.66
C VAL A 137 7.63 -11.46 -9.96
N ASP A 138 8.81 -12.09 -9.87
CA ASP A 138 9.34 -12.89 -10.98
C ASP A 138 8.59 -14.22 -11.03
N LEU A 139 7.61 -14.31 -11.93
CA LEU A 139 6.81 -15.52 -12.14
C LEU A 139 7.61 -16.71 -12.69
N ASN A 140 8.87 -16.49 -13.10
CA ASN A 140 9.79 -17.56 -13.48
C ASN A 140 10.53 -18.15 -12.29
N ASP A 141 10.54 -17.47 -11.13
CA ASP A 141 11.07 -18.00 -9.89
C ASP A 141 10.03 -18.95 -9.24
N PRO A 142 10.35 -20.25 -9.08
CA PRO A 142 9.43 -21.23 -8.48
C PRO A 142 9.04 -20.90 -7.02
N ILE A 143 9.93 -20.24 -6.27
CA ILE A 143 9.71 -19.83 -4.88
C ILE A 143 8.70 -18.69 -4.85
N GLU A 144 8.89 -17.67 -5.69
CA GLU A 144 7.97 -16.52 -5.74
C GLU A 144 6.59 -16.91 -6.28
N LYS A 145 6.56 -17.81 -7.26
CA LYS A 145 5.32 -18.43 -7.76
C LYS A 145 4.57 -19.23 -6.68
N HIS A 146 5.27 -19.85 -5.74
CA HIS A 146 4.66 -20.54 -4.60
C HIS A 146 4.19 -19.55 -3.52
N MET A 147 4.93 -18.46 -3.28
CA MET A 147 4.53 -17.39 -2.33
C MET A 147 3.19 -16.75 -2.68
N LEU A 148 2.87 -16.61 -3.98
CA LEU A 148 1.56 -16.12 -4.43
C LEU A 148 0.37 -16.98 -3.94
N GLN A 149 0.59 -18.25 -3.58
CA GLN A 149 -0.46 -19.13 -3.05
C GLN A 149 -0.84 -18.78 -1.60
N ASN A 150 0.05 -18.11 -0.86
CA ASN A 150 -0.17 -17.69 0.53
C ASN A 150 -0.98 -16.39 0.65
N PHE A 151 -1.17 -15.64 -0.44
CA PHE A 151 -2.05 -14.47 -0.47
C PHE A 151 -3.56 -14.83 -0.49
N LYS A 152 -3.90 -16.12 -0.44
CA LYS A 152 -5.29 -16.59 -0.43
C LYS A 152 -6.00 -16.41 0.91
N ASP A 153 -5.24 -16.25 2.01
CA ASP A 153 -5.78 -16.18 3.38
C ASP A 153 -5.96 -14.72 3.88
N ASN A 154 -5.97 -13.76 2.96
CA ASN A 154 -6.03 -12.34 3.29
C ASN A 154 -7.40 -11.94 3.89
N LYS A 155 -7.36 -11.21 5.01
CA LYS A 155 -8.53 -10.76 5.79
C LYS A 155 -9.44 -9.72 5.11
N TYR A 156 -9.01 -9.14 3.99
CA TYR A 156 -9.76 -8.09 3.28
C TYR A 156 -10.51 -8.67 2.08
N TYR A 157 -11.77 -9.02 2.33
CA TYR A 157 -12.67 -9.75 1.43
C TYR A 157 -13.34 -8.90 0.32
N GLU A 158 -12.71 -7.84 -0.19
CA GLU A 158 -13.33 -7.01 -1.25
C GLU A 158 -12.38 -6.62 -2.38
N VAL A 159 -11.34 -7.42 -2.66
CA VAL A 159 -10.78 -7.43 -4.01
C VAL A 159 -11.72 -8.27 -4.86
N ASP A 160 -12.30 -7.71 -5.93
CA ASP A 160 -13.04 -8.50 -6.91
C ASP A 160 -12.13 -9.65 -7.37
N PRO A 161 -12.50 -10.91 -7.11
CA PRO A 161 -11.74 -12.06 -7.56
C PRO A 161 -11.49 -12.06 -9.08
N LEU A 162 -12.29 -11.33 -9.88
CA LEU A 162 -12.10 -11.13 -11.31
C LEU A 162 -10.92 -10.22 -11.68
N GLU A 163 -10.56 -9.22 -10.87
CA GLU A 163 -9.35 -8.40 -11.07
C GLU A 163 -8.08 -9.18 -10.70
N LEU A 164 -8.14 -9.94 -9.60
CA LEU A 164 -7.12 -10.95 -9.27
C LEU A 164 -6.96 -11.99 -10.40
N LEU A 165 -8.07 -12.38 -11.05
CA LEU A 165 -8.06 -13.30 -12.20
C LEU A 165 -7.38 -12.71 -13.44
N GLN A 166 -7.35 -11.39 -13.63
CA GLN A 166 -6.65 -10.79 -14.78
C GLN A 166 -5.13 -10.83 -14.62
N TYR A 167 -4.63 -10.83 -13.38
CA TYR A 167 -3.21 -10.96 -13.06
C TYR A 167 -2.70 -12.42 -13.15
N VAL A 168 -3.60 -13.41 -12.99
CA VAL A 168 -3.29 -14.85 -13.20
C VAL A 168 -3.37 -15.27 -14.68
N LYS A 169 -3.88 -14.42 -15.58
CA LYS A 169 -4.05 -14.69 -17.03
C LYS A 169 -2.75 -14.59 -17.85
N SER A 170 -1.65 -15.17 -17.39
CA SER A 170 -0.58 -15.57 -18.32
C SER A 170 -0.99 -16.88 -19.04
N GLU A 171 -1.14 -16.74 -20.37
CA GLU A 171 -1.71 -17.55 -21.46
C GLU A 171 -2.13 -19.04 -21.34
N LYS A 172 -1.80 -19.85 -20.33
CA LYS A 172 -2.05 -21.32 -20.42
C LYS A 172 -3.36 -21.84 -19.82
N MET A 173 -4.11 -21.03 -19.08
CA MET A 173 -5.32 -21.49 -18.36
C MET A 173 -6.64 -21.17 -19.09
N TYR A 174 -6.67 -20.16 -19.96
CA TYR A 174 -7.88 -19.72 -20.67
C TYR A 174 -8.41 -20.79 -21.65
N GLU A 175 -7.52 -21.47 -22.37
CA GLU A 175 -7.88 -22.53 -23.31
C GLU A 175 -8.44 -23.78 -22.63
N ARG A 176 -7.98 -24.10 -21.41
CA ARG A 176 -8.48 -25.24 -20.61
C ARG A 176 -9.88 -25.02 -20.03
N LEU A 177 -10.28 -23.76 -19.84
CA LEU A 177 -11.60 -23.40 -19.34
C LEU A 177 -12.66 -23.35 -20.45
N GLN A 178 -12.28 -23.00 -21.69
CA GLN A 178 -13.22 -23.03 -22.83
C GLN A 178 -13.64 -24.46 -23.22
N SER A 179 -12.80 -25.47 -23.03
CA SER A 179 -13.13 -26.86 -23.39
C SER A 179 -14.06 -27.57 -22.40
N ASN A 180 -14.33 -26.99 -21.22
CA ASN A 180 -15.07 -27.63 -20.13
C ASN A 180 -16.33 -26.88 -19.67
N ILE A 181 -16.81 -25.87 -20.39
CA ILE A 181 -18.09 -25.21 -20.08
C ILE A 181 -19.19 -25.75 -21.01
N PRO A 182 -20.25 -26.41 -20.48
CA PRO A 182 -21.44 -26.76 -21.25
C PRO A 182 -22.14 -25.49 -21.74
N SER A 183 -22.57 -25.47 -23.00
CA SER A 183 -23.20 -24.30 -23.63
C SER A 183 -24.43 -23.79 -22.85
N HIS A 184 -24.28 -22.69 -22.12
CA HIS A 184 -25.41 -22.02 -21.47
C HIS A 184 -26.11 -21.11 -22.49
N ASN A 185 -26.93 -21.70 -23.37
CA ASN A 185 -27.81 -20.96 -24.26
C ASN A 185 -29.27 -21.44 -24.21
N GLU A 186 -29.75 -21.86 -23.04
CA GLU A 186 -31.17 -22.25 -22.84
C GLU A 186 -31.91 -21.45 -21.75
N SER A 187 -31.24 -20.76 -20.82
CA SER A 187 -31.92 -20.05 -19.72
C SER A 187 -32.34 -18.61 -20.04
N VAL A 188 -31.88 -18.03 -21.16
CA VAL A 188 -32.26 -16.67 -21.60
C VAL A 188 -33.42 -16.68 -22.63
N GLN A 189 -33.65 -17.81 -23.32
CA GLN A 189 -34.77 -17.94 -24.27
C GLN A 189 -36.11 -18.33 -23.61
N GLN A 190 -36.12 -18.92 -22.40
CA GLN A 190 -37.37 -19.29 -21.71
C GLN A 190 -38.03 -18.16 -20.90
N LYS A 191 -37.31 -17.07 -20.57
CA LYS A 191 -37.91 -15.91 -19.86
C LYS A 191 -38.57 -14.86 -20.78
N ARG A 192 -38.49 -15.01 -22.12
CA ARG A 192 -39.19 -14.15 -23.10
C ARG A 192 -40.48 -14.77 -23.68
N LYS A 193 -40.90 -15.97 -23.24
CA LYS A 193 -42.15 -16.63 -23.69
C LYS A 193 -43.27 -16.72 -22.62
N MET A 194 -43.19 -15.96 -21.53
CA MET A 194 -44.26 -15.92 -20.50
C MET A 194 -44.81 -14.51 -20.18
N LYS A 195 -44.54 -13.51 -21.01
CA LYS A 195 -45.26 -12.23 -21.02
C LYS A 195 -45.42 -11.72 -22.45
N LEU A 196 -46.31 -12.38 -23.20
CA LEU A 196 -47.14 -11.93 -24.33
C LEU A 196 -47.65 -13.18 -25.06
#